data_AF-A0A1H3PKP7-F1
#
_entry.id   AF-A0A1H3PKP7-F1
#
_cell.length_a   1.000
_cell.length_b   1.000
_cell.length_c   1.000
_cell.angle_alpha   90.00
_cell.angle_beta   90.00
_cell.angle_gamma   90.00
#
_symmetry.space_group_name_H-M   'P 1'
#
loop_
_entity.id
_entity.type
_entity.pdbx_description
1 polymer ?
#
loop_
_entity_poly.entity_id
_entity_poly.type
_entity_poly.pdbx_seq_one_letter_code
_entity_poly.pdbx_strand_id
1 'polypeptide(L)'
;MRAGVELPSVWNDLRGQIEEFIEIMQQHVQSDYDISEIPRAQRRAKAKPLSYYSSFNDRNAGIAAAYQTGGYTMKAIAGEFWLHYVTVSRIVEKNWGMIYFIKT
;
A
#
# COMPACT_ATOMS: atom_id res chain seq x y z
N MET A 1 -0.16 -27.68 36.50
CA MET A 1 -0.72 -27.11 35.25
C MET A 1 0.36 -27.20 34.17
N ARG A 2 0.22 -28.12 33.23
CA ARG A 2 1.04 -28.16 32.00
C ARG A 2 0.05 -28.33 30.86
N ALA A 3 -0.22 -27.25 30.13
CA ALA A 3 -1.01 -27.29 28.91
C ALA A 3 -0.19 -26.60 27.83
N GLY A 4 0.03 -27.27 26.70
CA GLY A 4 0.60 -26.64 25.51
C GLY A 4 1.57 -27.45 24.65
N VAL A 5 1.62 -28.79 24.70
CA VAL A 5 2.55 -29.56 23.83
C VAL A 5 1.94 -30.85 23.25
N GLU A 6 0.68 -30.86 22.81
CA GLU A 6 0.12 -31.99 22.01
C GLU A 6 -0.98 -31.57 21.01
N LEU A 7 -1.27 -30.27 20.85
CA LEU A 7 -2.28 -29.81 19.89
C LEU A 7 -1.61 -29.45 18.55
N PRO A 8 -2.25 -29.73 17.41
CA PRO A 8 -1.75 -29.30 16.11
C PRO A 8 -1.56 -27.78 16.10
N SER A 9 -0.51 -27.34 15.41
CA SER A 9 -0.13 -25.93 15.30
C SER A 9 -1.33 -25.08 14.88
N VAL A 10 -1.64 -24.03 15.65
CA VAL A 10 -2.71 -23.04 15.32
C VAL A 10 -2.49 -22.41 13.94
N TRP A 11 -1.26 -22.47 13.44
CA TRP A 11 -0.86 -22.00 12.12
C TRP A 11 -1.29 -22.90 10.96
N ASN A 12 -1.64 -24.18 11.21
CA ASN A 12 -2.01 -25.11 10.14
C ASN A 12 -3.36 -24.77 9.49
N ASP A 13 -4.28 -24.17 10.25
CA ASP A 13 -5.63 -23.80 9.78
C ASP A 13 -5.82 -22.28 9.63
N LEU A 14 -4.78 -21.49 9.90
CA LEU A 14 -4.82 -20.03 9.80
C LEU A 14 -4.80 -19.59 8.32
N ARG A 15 -5.97 -19.44 7.69
CA ARG A 15 -6.09 -18.83 6.35
C ARG A 15 -7.08 -17.66 6.37
N GLY A 16 -6.68 -16.52 5.81
CA GLY A 16 -7.58 -15.39 5.53
C GLY A 16 -8.03 -14.54 6.73
N GLN A 17 -7.60 -14.81 7.97
CA GLN A 17 -8.12 -14.13 9.17
C GLN A 17 -7.86 -12.62 9.25
N ILE A 18 -6.97 -12.09 8.40
CA ILE A 18 -6.69 -10.65 8.34
C ILE A 18 -7.73 -9.93 7.48
N GLU A 19 -8.40 -10.61 6.53
CA GLU A 19 -9.36 -9.99 5.60
C GLU A 19 -10.61 -9.51 6.34
N GLU A 20 -11.23 -10.39 7.14
CA GLU A 20 -12.41 -10.05 7.95
C GLU A 20 -12.09 -8.93 8.96
N PHE A 21 -10.91 -8.97 9.58
CA PHE A 21 -10.44 -7.89 10.44
C PHE A 21 -10.29 -6.56 9.68
N ILE A 22 -9.73 -6.59 8.47
CA ILE A 22 -9.58 -5.40 7.63
C ILE A 22 -10.94 -4.81 7.28
N GLU A 23 -11.91 -5.64 6.89
CA GLU A 23 -13.28 -5.18 6.57
C GLU A 23 -13.94 -4.51 7.76
N ILE A 24 -13.87 -5.13 8.95
CA ILE A 24 -14.40 -4.56 10.20
C ILE A 24 -13.74 -3.21 10.50
N MET A 25 -12.41 -3.13 10.39
CA MET A 25 -11.67 -1.90 10.69
C MET A 25 -11.95 -0.81 9.66
N GLN A 26 -12.13 -1.14 8.37
CA GLN A 26 -12.49 -0.18 7.33
C GLN A 26 -13.84 0.48 7.60
N GLN A 27 -14.81 -0.24 8.17
CA GLN A 27 -16.10 0.34 8.56
C GLN A 27 -15.99 1.38 9.69
N HIS A 28 -14.94 1.27 10.53
CA HIS A 28 -14.69 2.20 11.63
C HIS A 28 -13.87 3.42 11.22
N VAL A 29 -13.22 3.38 10.06
CA VAL A 29 -12.45 4.52 9.52
C VAL A 29 -13.39 5.41 8.71
N GLN A 30 -14.00 6.40 9.37
CA GLN A 30 -14.68 7.48 8.64
C GLN A 30 -13.66 8.33 7.88
N SER A 31 -13.96 8.64 6.61
CA SER A 31 -13.09 9.34 5.64
C SER A 31 -12.59 10.73 6.08
N ASP A 32 -13.16 11.31 7.14
CA ASP A 32 -12.94 12.70 7.55
C ASP A 32 -12.57 12.86 9.03
N TYR A 33 -11.89 11.87 9.61
CA TYR A 33 -11.35 12.00 10.97
C TYR A 33 -10.29 13.10 11.02
N ASP A 34 -10.38 13.97 12.02
CA ASP A 34 -9.32 14.92 12.33
C ASP A 34 -8.04 14.14 12.69
N ILE A 35 -7.05 14.16 11.78
CA ILE A 35 -5.78 13.47 11.96
C ILE A 35 -4.91 14.11 13.05
N SER A 36 -5.41 15.12 13.78
CA SER A 36 -4.74 15.77 14.91
C SER A 36 -4.37 14.82 16.05
N GLU A 37 -5.04 13.68 16.21
CA GLU A 37 -4.71 12.67 17.22
C GLU A 37 -3.62 11.68 16.77
N ILE A 38 -3.41 11.51 15.46
CA ILE A 38 -2.32 10.68 14.94
C ILE A 38 -1.01 11.42 15.22
N PRO A 39 0.00 10.81 15.86
CA PRO A 39 1.30 11.44 16.03
C PRO A 39 1.83 11.99 14.70
N ARG A 40 2.41 13.20 14.69
CA ARG A 40 2.91 13.83 13.44
C ARG A 40 3.86 12.92 12.65
N ALA A 41 4.65 12.10 13.36
CA ALA A 41 5.54 11.10 12.77
C ALA A 41 4.81 9.96 12.02
N GLN A 42 3.54 9.71 12.36
CA GLN A 42 2.69 8.68 11.74
C GLN A 42 1.70 9.26 10.72
N ARG A 43 1.49 10.58 10.71
CA ARG A 43 0.64 11.24 9.70
C ARG A 43 1.32 11.16 8.33
N ARG A 44 0.66 10.50 7.39
CA ARG A 44 0.99 10.61 5.97
C ARG A 44 0.23 11.78 5.36
N ALA A 45 0.91 12.58 4.55
CA ALA A 45 0.22 13.58 3.74
C ALA A 45 -0.76 12.88 2.79
N LYS A 46 -1.96 13.46 2.62
CA LYS A 46 -2.92 12.96 1.63
C LYS A 46 -2.25 12.99 0.25
N ALA A 47 -2.32 11.89 -0.49
CA ALA A 47 -1.77 11.83 -1.84
C ALA A 47 -2.53 12.81 -2.76
N LYS A 48 -1.81 13.47 -3.66
CA LYS A 48 -2.42 14.25 -4.76
C LYS A 48 -3.23 13.31 -5.67
N PRO A 49 -4.25 13.79 -6.40
CA PRO A 49 -5.05 12.97 -7.31
C PRO A 49 -4.17 12.26 -8.36
N LEU A 50 -4.61 11.08 -8.84
CA LEU A 50 -3.85 10.31 -9.84
C LEU A 50 -3.54 11.11 -11.13
N SER A 51 -4.45 12.01 -11.52
CA SER A 51 -4.28 12.93 -12.65
C SER A 51 -3.05 13.86 -12.53
N TYR A 52 -2.64 14.18 -11.30
CA TYR A 52 -1.42 14.96 -11.07
C TYR A 52 -0.17 14.16 -11.44
N TYR A 53 -0.15 12.86 -11.20
CA TYR A 53 1.01 12.02 -11.54
C TYR A 53 1.01 11.63 -13.01
N SER A 54 -0.16 11.50 -13.64
CA SER A 54 -0.25 11.25 -15.08
C SER A 54 0.14 12.47 -15.93
N SER A 55 0.18 13.67 -15.35
CA SER A 55 0.69 14.87 -16.02
C SER A 55 2.22 14.98 -16.05
N PHE A 56 2.97 13.99 -15.55
CA PHE A 56 4.44 14.02 -15.55
C PHE A 56 4.97 13.71 -16.96
N ASN A 57 6.06 14.38 -17.35
CA ASN A 57 6.70 14.12 -18.65
C ASN A 57 7.23 12.68 -18.76
N ASP A 58 7.80 12.14 -17.68
CA ASP A 58 8.17 10.74 -17.60
C ASP A 58 7.05 9.95 -16.90
N ARG A 59 6.35 9.12 -17.69
CA ARG A 59 5.28 8.24 -17.22
C ARG A 59 5.74 7.33 -16.09
N ASN A 60 6.92 6.74 -16.19
CA ASN A 60 7.40 5.78 -15.19
C ASN A 60 7.74 6.50 -13.88
N ALA A 61 8.26 7.73 -13.96
CA ALA A 61 8.46 8.58 -12.79
C ALA A 61 7.12 8.96 -12.12
N GLY A 62 6.08 9.27 -12.91
CA GLY A 62 4.72 9.50 -12.41
C GLY A 62 4.15 8.28 -11.69
N ILE A 63 4.26 7.09 -12.29
CA ILE A 63 3.83 5.81 -11.69
C ILE A 63 4.55 5.54 -10.36
N ALA A 64 5.87 5.71 -10.35
CA ALA A 64 6.69 5.56 -9.16
C ALA A 64 6.30 6.54 -8.04
N ALA A 65 6.12 7.82 -8.38
CA ALA A 65 5.74 8.85 -7.42
C ALA A 65 4.35 8.58 -6.82
N ALA A 66 3.38 8.19 -7.66
CA ALA A 66 2.05 7.81 -7.21
C ALA A 66 2.11 6.63 -6.21
N TYR A 67 2.88 5.59 -6.54
CA TYR A 67 3.04 4.40 -5.68
C TYR A 67 3.73 4.74 -4.35
N GLN A 68 4.78 5.57 -4.36
CA GLN A 68 5.51 5.97 -3.16
C GLN A 68 4.65 6.69 -2.12
N THR A 69 3.57 7.35 -2.53
CA THR A 69 2.65 7.98 -1.57
C THR A 69 1.91 6.96 -0.69
N GLY A 70 1.79 5.71 -1.14
CA GLY A 70 0.98 4.68 -0.47
C GLY A 70 -0.52 4.98 -0.46
N GLY A 71 -0.98 6.02 -1.16
CA GLY A 71 -2.40 6.42 -1.22
C GLY A 71 -3.19 5.70 -2.32
N TYR A 72 -2.52 4.96 -3.20
CA TYR A 72 -3.14 4.27 -4.34
C TYR A 72 -2.63 2.84 -4.46
N THR A 73 -3.54 1.93 -4.83
CA THR A 73 -3.15 0.57 -5.21
C THR A 73 -2.53 0.57 -6.59
N MET A 74 -1.64 -0.40 -6.88
CA MET A 74 -1.09 -0.57 -8.23
C MET A 74 -2.19 -0.78 -9.29
N LYS A 75 -3.33 -1.37 -8.91
CA LYS A 75 -4.51 -1.52 -9.79
C LYS A 75 -5.14 -0.16 -10.13
N ALA A 76 -5.30 0.72 -9.14
CA ALA A 76 -5.81 2.08 -9.36
C ALA A 76 -4.86 2.90 -10.26
N ILE A 77 -3.55 2.81 -10.00
CA ILE A 77 -2.52 3.44 -10.85
C ILE A 77 -2.59 2.89 -12.27
N ALA A 78 -2.71 1.57 -12.43
CA ALA A 78 -2.84 0.94 -13.74
C ALA A 78 -4.05 1.47 -14.54
N GLY A 79 -5.17 1.71 -13.85
CA GLY A 79 -6.37 2.33 -14.44
C GLY A 79 -6.13 3.73 -14.98
N GLU A 80 -5.49 4.62 -14.20
CA GLU A 80 -5.18 6.00 -14.63
C GLU A 80 -4.25 6.03 -15.86
N PHE A 81 -3.24 5.16 -15.87
CA PHE A 81 -2.22 5.14 -16.92
C PHE A 81 -2.59 4.27 -18.13
N TRP A 82 -3.79 3.66 -18.13
CA TRP A 82 -4.24 2.72 -19.17
C TRP A 82 -3.26 1.56 -19.40
N LEU A 83 -2.67 1.08 -18.30
CA LEU A 83 -1.70 0.00 -18.31
C LEU A 83 -2.30 -1.25 -17.67
N HIS A 84 -1.70 -2.40 -18.01
CA HIS A 84 -1.94 -3.60 -17.24
C HIS A 84 -1.20 -3.52 -15.89
N TYR A 85 -1.81 -4.08 -14.83
CA TYR A 85 -1.24 -4.14 -13.48
C TYR A 85 0.21 -4.63 -13.45
N VAL A 86 0.53 -5.65 -14.26
CA VAL A 86 1.88 -6.24 -14.35
C VAL A 86 2.92 -5.22 -14.81
N THR A 87 2.55 -4.29 -15.69
CA THR A 87 3.46 -3.24 -16.17
C THR A 87 3.79 -2.27 -15.05
N VAL A 88 2.78 -1.84 -14.28
CA VAL A 88 2.96 -0.97 -13.11
C VAL A 88 3.86 -1.65 -12.07
N SER A 89 3.59 -2.93 -11.77
CA SER A 89 4.40 -3.71 -10.83
C SER A 89 5.88 -3.74 -11.23
N ARG A 90 6.19 -4.04 -12.50
CA ARG A 90 7.57 -4.05 -13.02
C ARG A 90 8.24 -2.67 -12.97
N ILE A 91 7.50 -1.60 -13.24
CA ILE A 91 8.02 -0.22 -13.17
C ILE A 91 8.38 0.12 -11.72
N VAL A 92 7.48 -0.19 -10.79
CA VAL A 92 7.71 0.03 -9.36
C VAL A 92 8.90 -0.79 -8.87
N GLU A 93 9.01 -2.06 -9.25
CA GLU A 93 10.12 -2.94 -8.87
C GLU A 93 11.47 -2.41 -9.36
N LYS A 94 11.57 -1.99 -10.63
CA LYS A 94 12.77 -1.36 -11.18
C LYS A 94 13.14 -0.07 -10.48
N ASN A 95 12.14 0.75 -10.15
CA ASN A 95 12.37 1.99 -9.42
C ASN A 95 12.79 1.72 -7.96
N TRP A 96 12.20 0.71 -7.32
CA TRP A 96 12.59 0.27 -5.99
C TRP A 96 14.07 -0.14 -5.99
N GLY A 97 14.52 -0.96 -6.95
CA GLY A 97 15.93 -1.31 -7.12
C GLY A 97 16.88 -0.11 -7.27
N MET A 98 16.45 0.97 -7.96
CA MET A 98 17.25 2.20 -8.06
C MET A 98 17.34 2.98 -6.74
N ILE A 99 16.25 3.09 -5.96
CA ILE A 99 16.25 3.89 -4.72
C ILE A 99 17.23 3.33 -3.68
N TYR A 100 17.44 2.00 -3.62
CA TYR A 100 18.42 1.39 -2.73
C TYR A 100 19.86 1.61 -3.18
N PHE A 101 20.11 1.84 -4.48
CA PHE A 101 21.45 2.04 -5.02
C PHE A 101 22.01 3.45 -4.76
N ILE A 102 21.15 4.45 -4.62
CA ILE A 102 21.51 5.86 -4.35
C ILE A 102 21.56 6.23 -2.86
N LYS A 103 21.24 5.28 -1.96
CA LYS A 103 21.21 5.50 -0.50
C LYS A 103 22.36 4.81 0.25
N THR A 104 23.38 4.34 -0.45
CA THR A 104 24.62 3.77 0.11
C THR A 104 25.78 4.73 -0.12
#